data_AF-S4NWY5-F1
#
_entry.id   AF-S4NWY5-F1
#
_cell.length_a   1.000
_cell.length_b   1.000
_cell.length_c   1.000
_cell.angle_alpha   90.00
_cell.angle_beta   90.00
_cell.angle_gamma   90.00
#
_symmetry.space_group_name_H-M   'P 1'
#
loop_
_entity.id
_entity.type
_entity.pdbx_description
1 polymer ?
#
loop_
_entity_poly.entity_id
_entity_poly.type
_entity_poly.pdbx_seq_one_letter_code
_entity_poly.pdbx_strand_id
1 'polypeptide(L)'
;MNKHVTKLSKELQEAREAIARADSSSSESEDESGTKKKKDHDKPTEEAVERMEERLEMAHTDQKRLFLIVFQRFIMILSEHLVRADTDARDPHTHWYKTTLARLRQVFLLHHEQVQKYSSTLETLLFTQDLDPHILDVFHQFVALTA
;
A
#
# COMPACT_ATOMS: atom_id res chain seq x y z
N MET A 1 -8.48 -1.88 -4.24
CA MET A 1 -7.77 -0.93 -3.38
C MET A 1 -6.57 -0.26 -4.07
N ASN A 2 -5.57 -0.99 -4.58
CA ASN A 2 -4.37 -0.37 -5.19
C ASN A 2 -4.69 0.65 -6.30
N LYS A 3 -5.57 0.30 -7.24
CA LYS A 3 -6.02 1.22 -8.31
C LYS A 3 -6.65 2.51 -7.77
N HIS A 4 -7.33 2.45 -6.62
CA HIS A 4 -7.94 3.63 -5.99
C HIS A 4 -6.88 4.56 -5.43
N VAL A 5 -5.89 4.01 -4.71
CA VAL A 5 -4.74 4.76 -4.19
C VAL A 5 -3.94 5.39 -5.33
N THR A 6 -3.64 4.64 -6.39
CA THR A 6 -2.93 5.16 -7.58
C THR A 6 -3.71 6.30 -8.25
N LYS A 7 -5.05 6.17 -8.35
CA LYS A 7 -5.90 7.21 -8.92
C LYS A 7 -5.84 8.49 -8.08
N LEU A 8 -6.02 8.41 -6.76
CA LEU A 8 -5.96 9.57 -5.87
C LEU A 8 -4.57 10.23 -5.89
N SER A 9 -3.51 9.43 -5.92
CA SER A 9 -2.13 9.94 -6.02
C SER A 9 -1.90 10.72 -7.32
N LYS A 10 -2.47 10.23 -8.44
CA LYS A 10 -2.37 10.91 -9.73
C LYS A 10 -3.17 12.22 -9.74
N GLU A 11 -4.40 12.19 -9.23
CA GLU A 11 -5.27 13.38 -9.15
C GLU A 11 -4.63 14.48 -8.29
N LEU A 12 -4.04 14.11 -7.15
CA LEU A 12 -3.30 15.05 -6.31
C LEU A 12 -2.08 15.64 -7.02
N GLN A 13 -1.31 14.81 -7.73
CA GLN A 13 -0.16 15.28 -8.49
C GLN A 13 -0.58 16.28 -9.58
N GLU A 14 -1.62 15.96 -10.35
CA GLU A 14 -2.16 16.85 -11.39
C GLU A 14 -2.64 18.19 -10.80
N ALA A 15 -3.29 18.17 -9.63
CA ALA A 15 -3.71 19.38 -8.95
C ALA A 15 -2.54 20.26 -8.48
N ARG A 16 -1.50 19.64 -7.89
CA ARG A 16 -0.27 20.36 -7.47
C ARG A 16 0.46 20.96 -8.67
N GLU A 17 0.56 20.23 -9.77
CA GLU A 17 1.16 20.73 -11.02
C GLU A 17 0.36 21.89 -11.62
N ALA A 18 -0.98 21.87 -11.54
CA ALA A 18 -1.83 22.96 -12.01
C ALA A 18 -1.59 24.27 -11.23
N ILE A 19 -1.42 24.19 -9.90
CA ILE A 19 -1.07 25.34 -9.05
C ILE A 19 0.33 25.86 -9.40
N ALA A 20 1.33 24.98 -9.48
CA ALA A 20 2.71 25.39 -9.79
C ALA A 20 2.82 26.08 -11.16
N ARG A 21 2.10 25.61 -12.18
CA ARG A 21 2.05 26.25 -13.51
C ARG A 21 1.35 27.61 -13.47
N ALA A 22 0.30 27.75 -12.65
CA ALA A 22 -0.40 29.00 -12.49
C ALA A 22 0.51 30.09 -11.87
N ASP A 23 1.26 29.75 -10.84
CA ASP A 23 2.17 30.67 -10.16
C ASP A 23 3.34 31.10 -11.05
N SER A 24 3.93 30.15 -11.78
CA SER A 24 4.95 30.43 -12.80
C SER A 24 4.45 31.40 -13.88
N SER A 25 3.22 31.22 -14.39
CA SER A 25 2.67 32.12 -15.42
C SER A 25 2.34 33.53 -14.91
N SER A 26 2.12 33.67 -13.60
CA SER A 26 1.81 34.96 -12.98
C SER A 26 3.06 35.83 -12.78
N SER A 27 4.25 35.22 -12.73
CA SER A 27 5.53 35.93 -12.52
C SER A 27 6.19 36.44 -13.80
N GLU A 28 5.76 36.00 -14.99
CA GLU A 28 6.32 36.40 -16.29
C GLU A 28 5.45 37.43 -17.05
N SER A 29 4.40 37.98 -16.45
CA SER A 29 3.48 38.93 -17.10
C SER A 29 3.36 40.25 -16.32
N GLU A 30 4.48 40.96 -16.24
CA GLU A 30 4.55 42.41 -16.00
C GLU A 30 4.80 43.18 -17.32
N ASP A 31 3.96 42.97 -18.34
CA ASP A 31 3.74 44.03 -19.32
C ASP A 31 2.36 43.91 -20.01
N GLU A 32 1.76 45.08 -20.23
CA GLU A 32 0.56 45.41 -21.00
C GLU A 32 -0.80 44.68 -20.82
N SER A 33 -1.73 45.45 -20.23
CA SER A 33 -3.12 45.63 -20.70
C SER A 33 -4.16 44.50 -20.47
N GLY A 34 -5.07 44.75 -19.52
CA GLY A 34 -6.51 44.77 -19.84
C GLY A 34 -7.37 43.50 -19.81
N THR A 35 -6.86 42.27 -19.61
CA THR A 35 -7.73 41.05 -19.72
C THR A 35 -7.55 39.98 -18.64
N LYS A 36 -7.19 40.33 -17.39
CA LYS A 36 -6.91 39.38 -16.30
C LYS A 36 -8.11 38.71 -15.57
N LYS A 37 -9.36 38.88 -15.98
CA LYS A 37 -10.53 38.46 -15.13
C LYS A 37 -11.16 37.08 -15.38
N LYS A 38 -10.66 36.25 -16.32
CA LYS A 38 -11.36 35.00 -16.69
C LYS A 38 -10.63 33.68 -16.43
N LYS A 39 -9.41 33.70 -15.88
CA LYS A 39 -8.57 32.50 -15.73
C LYS A 39 -8.42 31.98 -14.29
N ASP A 40 -9.06 32.62 -13.32
CA ASP A 40 -8.92 32.29 -11.89
C ASP A 40 -9.91 31.22 -11.39
N HIS A 41 -10.93 30.88 -12.19
CA HIS A 41 -12.01 29.98 -11.76
C HIS A 41 -11.68 28.47 -11.92
N ASP A 42 -10.55 28.15 -12.55
CA ASP A 42 -10.14 26.77 -12.90
C ASP A 42 -8.91 26.29 -12.10
N LYS A 43 -8.42 27.10 -11.15
CA LYS A 43 -7.34 26.71 -10.24
C LYS A 43 -7.93 25.93 -9.07
N PRO A 44 -7.42 24.72 -8.76
CA PRO A 44 -7.70 24.08 -7.48
C PRO A 44 -7.28 25.03 -6.36
N THR A 45 -8.17 25.27 -5.39
CA THR A 45 -7.81 26.06 -4.20
C THR A 45 -6.84 25.25 -3.33
N GLU A 46 -6.01 25.95 -2.56
CA GLU A 46 -5.09 25.30 -1.60
C GLU A 46 -5.85 24.36 -0.64
N GLU A 47 -7.01 24.81 -0.15
CA GLU A 47 -7.92 24.00 0.68
C GLU A 47 -8.43 22.74 -0.05
N ALA A 48 -8.63 22.81 -1.38
CA ALA A 48 -9.02 21.63 -2.15
C ALA A 48 -7.87 20.63 -2.28
N VAL A 49 -6.62 21.11 -2.41
CA VAL A 49 -5.43 20.26 -2.43
C VAL A 49 -5.21 19.60 -1.08
N GLU A 50 -5.31 20.34 0.02
CA GLU A 50 -5.24 19.80 1.39
C GLU A 50 -6.27 18.67 1.60
N ARG A 51 -7.53 18.89 1.20
CA ARG A 51 -8.56 17.83 1.25
C ARG A 51 -8.25 16.63 0.36
N MET A 52 -7.54 16.80 -0.75
CA MET A 52 -7.10 15.68 -1.60
C MET A 52 -5.95 14.90 -0.95
N GLU A 53 -5.05 15.58 -0.24
CA GLU A 53 -3.97 14.96 0.53
C GLU A 53 -4.50 14.11 1.68
N GLU A 54 -5.44 14.65 2.47
CA GLU A 54 -6.10 13.90 3.54
C GLU A 54 -6.78 12.62 3.02
N ARG A 55 -7.47 12.71 1.88
CA ARG A 55 -8.11 11.54 1.24
C ARG A 55 -7.09 10.50 0.79
N LEU A 56 -5.96 10.94 0.25
CA LEU A 56 -4.89 10.03 -0.16
C LEU A 56 -4.28 9.32 1.05
N GLU A 57 -4.05 10.04 2.15
CA GLU A 57 -3.51 9.46 3.39
C GLU A 57 -4.48 8.44 4.01
N MET A 58 -5.77 8.75 4.05
CA MET A 58 -6.79 7.78 4.46
C MET A 58 -6.79 6.53 3.58
N ALA A 59 -6.69 6.69 2.25
CA ALA A 59 -6.65 5.58 1.32
C ALA A 59 -5.38 4.72 1.50
N HIS A 60 -4.23 5.32 1.80
CA HIS A 60 -3.00 4.60 2.17
C HIS A 60 -3.16 3.83 3.48
N THR A 61 -3.79 4.44 4.49
CA THR A 61 -4.09 3.79 5.77
C THR A 61 -4.98 2.57 5.58
N ASP A 62 -6.06 2.71 4.81
CA ASP A 62 -6.97 1.60 4.50
C ASP A 62 -6.28 0.50 3.68
N GLN A 63 -5.43 0.86 2.72
CA GLN A 63 -4.63 -0.09 1.96
C GLN A 63 -3.69 -0.89 2.88
N LYS A 64 -2.96 -0.21 3.77
CA LYS A 64 -2.09 -0.85 4.76
C LYS A 64 -2.89 -1.81 5.64
N ARG A 65 -4.03 -1.35 6.16
CA ARG A 65 -4.92 -2.16 7.00
C ARG A 65 -5.43 -3.40 6.28
N LEU A 66 -5.78 -3.29 5.00
CA LEU A 66 -6.22 -4.43 4.19
C LEU A 66 -5.12 -5.49 4.09
N PHE A 67 -3.88 -5.09 3.80
CA PHE A 67 -2.76 -6.04 3.78
C PHE A 67 -2.53 -6.69 5.14
N LEU A 68 -2.56 -5.94 6.24
CA LEU A 68 -2.42 -6.49 7.58
C LEU A 68 -3.48 -7.54 7.89
N ILE A 69 -4.76 -7.27 7.55
CA ILE A 69 -5.85 -8.24 7.75
C ILE A 69 -5.61 -9.50 6.91
N VAL A 70 -5.22 -9.34 5.64
CA VAL A 70 -4.95 -10.49 4.75
C VAL A 70 -3.82 -11.35 5.31
N PHE A 71 -2.69 -10.76 5.69
CA PHE A 71 -1.55 -11.49 6.24
C PHE A 71 -1.89 -12.14 7.59
N GLN A 72 -2.58 -11.44 8.47
CA GLN A 72 -3.03 -11.99 9.75
C GLN A 72 -3.95 -13.20 9.54
N ARG A 73 -4.86 -13.15 8.55
CA ARG A 73 -5.73 -14.29 8.22
C ARG A 73 -4.95 -15.48 7.68
N PHE A 74 -3.95 -15.26 6.83
CA PHE A 74 -3.05 -16.34 6.37
C PHE A 74 -2.29 -16.97 7.52
N ILE A 75 -1.67 -16.15 8.38
CA ILE A 75 -0.94 -16.61 9.56
C ILE A 75 -1.86 -17.44 10.45
N MET A 76 -3.05 -16.92 10.77
CA MET A 76 -4.01 -17.60 11.65
C MET A 76 -4.37 -19.00 11.14
N ILE A 77 -4.77 -19.14 9.87
CA ILE A 77 -5.20 -20.44 9.33
C ILE A 77 -4.03 -21.41 9.11
N LEU A 78 -2.85 -20.91 8.75
CA LEU A 78 -1.66 -21.74 8.58
C LEU A 78 -1.17 -22.25 9.94
N SER A 79 -1.08 -21.38 10.95
CA SER A 79 -0.71 -21.75 12.31
C SER A 79 -1.72 -22.74 12.92
N GLU A 80 -3.03 -22.50 12.74
CA GLU A 80 -4.07 -23.43 13.19
C GLU A 80 -3.91 -24.82 12.57
N HIS A 81 -3.60 -24.90 11.26
CA HIS A 81 -3.35 -26.17 10.58
C HIS A 81 -2.10 -26.88 11.10
N LEU A 82 -1.01 -26.15 11.32
CA LEU A 82 0.24 -26.71 11.83
C LEU A 82 0.08 -27.25 13.26
N VAL A 83 -0.55 -26.48 14.14
CA VAL A 83 -0.84 -26.90 15.52
C VAL A 83 -1.74 -28.13 15.56
N ARG A 84 -2.77 -28.20 14.69
CA ARG A 84 -3.63 -29.40 14.58
C ARG A 84 -2.87 -30.62 14.07
N ALA A 85 -2.04 -30.46 13.04
CA ALA A 85 -1.24 -31.55 12.50
C ALA A 85 -0.30 -32.12 13.57
N ASP A 86 0.35 -31.24 14.35
CA ASP A 86 1.21 -31.63 15.47
C ASP A 86 0.42 -32.36 16.58
N THR A 87 -0.73 -31.81 16.99
CA THR A 87 -1.60 -32.40 18.01
C THR A 87 -2.07 -33.81 17.64
N ASP A 88 -2.42 -34.01 16.37
CA ASP A 88 -2.93 -35.28 15.86
C ASP A 88 -1.82 -36.25 15.39
N ALA A 89 -0.54 -35.86 15.53
CA ALA A 89 0.62 -36.59 15.00
C ALA A 89 0.49 -36.95 13.51
N ARG A 90 0.00 -35.99 12.71
CA ARG A 90 -0.20 -36.11 11.25
C ARG A 90 0.80 -35.26 10.48
N ASP A 91 1.06 -35.65 9.24
CA ASP A 91 1.88 -34.85 8.32
C ASP A 91 1.21 -33.48 8.02
N PRO A 92 1.85 -32.35 8.33
CA PRO A 92 1.32 -31.03 8.00
C PRO A 92 1.33 -30.74 6.49
N HIS A 93 2.16 -31.42 5.68
CA HIS A 93 2.43 -31.11 4.27
C HIS A 93 1.35 -31.58 3.27
N THR A 94 0.10 -31.35 3.66
CA THR A 94 -1.09 -31.59 2.85
C THR A 94 -1.14 -30.71 1.59
N HIS A 95 -1.95 -31.12 0.61
CA HIS A 95 -2.20 -30.30 -0.58
C HIS A 95 -2.79 -28.93 -0.23
N TRP A 96 -3.67 -28.87 0.78
CA TRP A 96 -4.24 -27.61 1.27
C TRP A 96 -3.15 -26.69 1.82
N TYR A 97 -2.28 -27.20 2.71
CA TYR A 97 -1.19 -26.41 3.30
C TYR A 97 -0.26 -25.85 2.22
N LYS A 98 0.20 -26.69 1.29
CA LYS A 98 1.09 -26.28 0.19
C LYS A 98 0.45 -25.18 -0.66
N THR A 99 -0.83 -25.33 -0.97
CA THR A 99 -1.58 -24.34 -1.77
C THR A 99 -1.77 -23.04 -1.00
N THR A 100 -2.15 -23.08 0.27
CA THR A 100 -2.33 -21.89 1.11
C THR A 100 -1.02 -21.13 1.32
N LEU A 101 0.08 -21.84 1.58
CA LEU A 101 1.41 -21.25 1.69
C LEU A 101 1.87 -20.62 0.36
N ALA A 102 1.59 -21.27 -0.77
CA ALA A 102 1.88 -20.71 -2.09
C ALA A 102 1.04 -19.45 -2.37
N ARG A 103 -0.23 -19.39 -1.92
CA ARG A 103 -1.06 -18.18 -2.03
C ARG A 103 -0.53 -17.04 -1.16
N LEU A 104 -0.05 -17.32 0.06
CA LEU A 104 0.64 -16.32 0.88
C LEU A 104 1.85 -15.74 0.13
N ARG A 105 2.72 -16.61 -0.42
CA ARG A 105 3.86 -16.17 -1.25
C ARG A 105 3.41 -15.35 -2.46
N GLN A 106 2.32 -15.74 -3.11
CA GLN A 106 1.78 -15.02 -4.26
C GLN A 106 1.36 -13.59 -3.90
N VAL A 107 0.78 -13.35 -2.72
CA VAL A 107 0.42 -11.99 -2.27
C VAL A 107 1.65 -11.10 -2.19
N PHE A 108 2.76 -11.60 -1.63
CA PHE A 108 4.03 -10.88 -1.58
C PHE A 108 4.55 -10.55 -2.98
N LEU A 109 4.56 -11.51 -3.89
CA LEU A 109 5.10 -11.32 -5.24
C LEU A 109 4.25 -10.37 -6.09
N LEU A 110 2.92 -10.50 -6.05
CA LEU A 110 2.02 -9.71 -6.90
C LEU A 110 1.91 -8.25 -6.44
N HIS A 111 2.15 -7.99 -5.16
CA HIS A 111 1.98 -6.67 -4.55
C HIS A 111 3.25 -6.16 -3.89
N HIS A 112 4.42 -6.61 -4.38
CA HIS A 112 5.71 -6.34 -3.76
C HIS A 112 5.96 -4.84 -3.49
N GLU A 113 5.68 -3.97 -4.45
CA GLU A 113 5.89 -2.51 -4.31
C GLU A 113 5.08 -1.91 -3.17
N GLN A 114 3.87 -2.40 -2.93
CA GLN A 114 3.01 -1.90 -1.86
C GLN A 114 3.37 -2.53 -0.52
N VAL A 115 3.63 -3.84 -0.51
CA VAL A 115 3.96 -4.59 0.71
C VAL A 115 5.34 -4.18 1.25
N GLN A 116 6.30 -3.86 0.39
CA GLN A 116 7.64 -3.41 0.80
C GLN A 116 7.57 -2.13 1.64
N LYS A 117 6.66 -1.20 1.32
CA LYS A 117 6.43 0.03 2.12
C LYS A 117 5.98 -0.25 3.55
N TYR A 118 5.42 -1.43 3.80
CA TYR A 118 4.90 -1.83 5.10
C TYR A 118 5.73 -2.92 5.78
N SER A 119 6.88 -3.30 5.19
CA SER A 119 7.77 -4.39 5.65
C SER A 119 8.12 -4.30 7.14
N SER A 120 8.59 -3.14 7.61
CA SER A 120 8.91 -2.93 9.03
C SER A 120 7.71 -3.13 9.96
N THR A 121 6.52 -2.69 9.57
CA THR A 121 5.30 -2.94 10.36
C THR A 121 4.94 -4.43 10.35
N LEU A 122 5.08 -5.10 9.22
CA LEU A 122 4.80 -6.53 9.07
C LEU A 122 5.75 -7.37 9.94
N GLU A 123 7.04 -7.06 9.93
CA GLU A 123 8.07 -7.70 10.75
C GLU A 123 7.81 -7.50 12.25
N THR A 124 7.43 -6.28 12.64
CA THR A 124 7.21 -5.95 14.06
C THR A 124 5.93 -6.56 14.62
N LEU A 125 4.86 -6.66 13.82
CA LEU A 125 3.52 -6.98 14.33
C LEU A 125 3.00 -8.38 13.94
N LEU A 126 3.43 -8.93 12.80
CA LEU A 126 2.82 -10.15 12.24
C LEU A 126 3.85 -11.27 12.03
N PHE A 127 5.01 -10.96 11.45
CA PHE A 127 6.07 -11.91 11.13
C PHE A 127 7.20 -11.80 12.16
N THR A 128 6.85 -12.01 13.42
CA THR A 128 7.79 -11.98 14.55
C THR A 128 8.55 -13.31 14.67
N GLN A 129 9.61 -13.32 15.49
CA GLN A 129 10.44 -14.52 15.71
C GLN A 129 9.70 -15.71 16.33
N ASP A 130 8.54 -15.45 16.96
CA ASP A 130 7.71 -16.49 17.58
C ASP A 130 6.78 -17.18 16.57
N LEU A 131 6.73 -16.70 15.33
CA LEU A 131 5.94 -17.33 14.26
C LEU A 131 6.59 -18.62 13.78
N ASP A 132 5.78 -19.59 13.36
CA ASP A 132 6.27 -20.84 12.79
C ASP A 132 7.30 -20.58 11.66
N PRO A 133 8.47 -21.25 11.68
CA PRO A 133 9.55 -21.00 10.74
C PRO A 133 9.14 -21.13 9.26
N HIS A 134 8.24 -22.06 8.92
CA HIS A 134 7.82 -22.26 7.53
C HIS A 134 7.00 -21.08 6.99
N ILE A 135 6.21 -20.43 7.86
CA ILE A 135 5.44 -19.24 7.51
C ILE A 135 6.37 -18.04 7.47
N LEU A 136 7.24 -17.90 8.47
CA LEU A 136 8.20 -16.80 8.59
C LEU A 136 9.19 -16.77 7.41
N ASP A 137 9.65 -17.93 6.95
CA ASP A 137 10.55 -18.05 5.79
C ASP A 137 9.96 -17.46 4.52
N VAL A 138 8.63 -17.49 4.34
CA VAL A 138 8.00 -16.85 3.18
C VAL A 138 8.21 -15.34 3.21
N PHE A 139 8.13 -14.73 4.40
CA PHE A 139 8.40 -13.29 4.58
C PHE A 139 9.88 -12.97 4.40
N HIS A 140 10.79 -13.75 4.99
CA HIS A 140 12.23 -13.54 4.81
C HIS A 140 12.66 -13.66 3.35
N GLN A 141 12.12 -14.64 2.61
CA GLN A 141 12.39 -14.76 1.18
C GLN A 141 11.88 -13.55 0.40
N PHE A 142 10.72 -12.99 0.76
CA PHE A 142 10.23 -11.75 0.17
C PHE A 142 11.19 -10.58 0.45
N VAL A 143 11.61 -10.40 1.70
CA VAL A 143 12.54 -9.33 2.08
C VAL A 143 13.87 -9.46 1.32
N ALA A 144 14.40 -10.69 1.19
CA ALA A 144 15.64 -10.97 0.48
C ALA A 144 15.60 -10.66 -1.02
N LEU A 145 14.41 -10.65 -1.65
CA LEU A 145 14.26 -10.22 -3.06
C LEU A 145 14.33 -8.70 -3.23
N THR A 146 14.22 -7.96 -2.12
CA THR A 146 14.16 -6.49 -2.10
C THR A 146 15.32 -5.84 -1.35
N ALA A 147 16.22 -6.65 -0.78
CA ALA A 147 17.46 -6.24 -0.11
C ALA A 147 18.59 -6.05 -1.14
#